data_AF-A0BJT8-F1
#
_entry.id   AF-A0BJT8-F1
#
_cell.length_a   1.000
_cell.length_b   1.000
_cell.length_c   1.000
_cell.angle_alpha   90.00
_cell.angle_beta   90.00
_cell.angle_gamma   90.00
#
_symmetry.space_group_name_H-M   'P 1'
#
loop_
_entity.id
_entity.type
_entity.pdbx_description
1 polymer ?
#
loop_
_entity_poly.entity_id
_entity_poly.type
_entity_poly.pdbx_seq_one_letter_code
_entity_poly.pdbx_strand_id
1 'polypeptide(L)'
;MKEEDNVIKQEENPFFIPQYIVPINYTPNHNEIENYKIAIHHLTEENHFLRKQLPHNQVSDLLSLNKEQLKDEVFQMIDFLMKNLNYLPKEQIFAYRKTIRQCTQRSALKRIYFLIFTRYLQAEKTKEEMIKFIIRKSVKFQKPTSNIQKQQIKKMNTAFVQQLFLSPQYQQHYQNFLSQYLQLALDENKHKIQKYVNFIVESIQNDQIDVIFTHFHQDVLNYKRFPWLNEWIQQSVQIAQDLQFTSNPQNLENKKKIKF
;
A
#
# COMPACT_ATOMS: atom_id res chain seq x y z
N MET A 1 -19.49 44.71 -24.77
CA MET A 1 -19.83 43.27 -24.85
C MET A 1 -19.62 42.69 -23.47
N LYS A 2 -20.69 42.25 -22.81
CA LYS A 2 -20.67 41.59 -21.50
C LYS A 2 -20.83 40.10 -21.78
N GLU A 3 -19.88 39.29 -21.35
CA GLU A 3 -20.00 37.82 -21.36
C GLU A 3 -20.69 37.41 -20.07
N GLU A 4 -21.86 36.79 -20.20
CA GLU A 4 -22.63 36.25 -19.08
C GLU A 4 -22.22 34.79 -18.84
N ASP A 5 -21.80 34.52 -17.60
CA ASP A 5 -21.47 33.22 -17.07
C ASP A 5 -22.71 32.31 -17.01
N ASN A 6 -22.74 31.27 -17.83
CA ASN A 6 -23.75 30.22 -17.79
C ASN A 6 -23.33 29.12 -16.80
N VAL A 7 -23.65 29.31 -15.52
CA VAL A 7 -23.52 28.30 -14.47
C VAL A 7 -24.69 27.33 -14.57
N ILE A 8 -24.45 26.16 -15.18
CA ILE A 8 -25.38 25.03 -15.17
C ILE A 8 -25.41 24.46 -13.75
N LYS A 9 -26.44 24.80 -12.97
CA LYS A 9 -26.76 24.12 -11.72
C LYS A 9 -27.29 22.71 -12.06
N GLN A 10 -26.52 21.69 -11.70
CA GLN A 10 -27.02 20.32 -11.67
C GLN A 10 -28.00 20.21 -10.50
N GLU A 11 -29.29 20.10 -10.81
CA GLU A 11 -30.31 19.72 -9.84
C GLU A 11 -30.06 18.27 -9.40
N GLU A 12 -29.76 18.09 -8.11
CA GLU A 12 -29.76 16.80 -7.46
C GLU A 12 -31.18 16.22 -7.54
N ASN A 13 -31.39 15.26 -8.45
CA ASN A 13 -32.61 14.48 -8.48
C ASN A 13 -32.62 13.56 -7.24
N PRO A 14 -33.50 13.78 -6.25
CA PRO A 14 -33.61 12.85 -5.15
C PRO A 14 -34.07 11.50 -5.70
N PHE A 15 -33.39 10.42 -5.29
CA PHE A 15 -33.78 9.05 -5.62
C PHE A 15 -35.25 8.83 -5.26
N PHE A 16 -36.11 8.86 -6.26
CA PHE A 16 -37.51 8.48 -6.15
C PHE A 16 -37.52 6.96 -5.95
N ILE A 17 -37.50 6.51 -4.70
CA ILE A 17 -37.84 5.13 -4.36
C ILE A 17 -39.35 5.05 -4.55
N PRO A 18 -39.86 4.31 -5.55
CA PRO A 18 -41.30 4.14 -5.69
C PRO A 18 -41.81 3.51 -4.40
N GLN A 19 -42.64 4.23 -3.65
CA GLN A 19 -43.37 3.63 -2.55
C GLN A 19 -44.33 2.63 -3.17
N TYR A 20 -43.96 1.35 -3.15
CA TYR A 20 -44.87 0.28 -3.51
C TYR A 20 -46.02 0.32 -2.49
N ILE A 21 -47.15 0.88 -2.92
CA ILE A 21 -48.40 0.83 -2.17
C ILE A 21 -48.80 -0.64 -2.15
N VAL A 22 -48.52 -1.32 -1.05
CA VAL A 22 -49.01 -2.68 -0.81
C VAL A 22 -50.54 -2.55 -0.68
N PRO A 23 -51.34 -3.23 -1.52
CA PRO A 23 -52.79 -3.17 -1.43
C PRO A 23 -53.24 -3.52 -0.02
N ILE A 24 -54.08 -2.68 0.58
CA ILE A 24 -54.53 -2.76 1.99
C ILE A 24 -55.25 -4.09 2.31
N ASN A 25 -55.62 -4.86 1.28
CA ASN A 25 -56.27 -6.18 1.38
C ASN A 25 -55.46 -7.33 0.75
N TYR A 26 -54.12 -7.27 0.78
CA TYR A 26 -53.32 -8.46 0.46
C TYR A 26 -53.24 -9.37 1.68
N THR A 27 -54.19 -10.30 1.82
CA THR A 27 -54.00 -11.48 2.67
C THR A 27 -53.19 -12.49 1.87
N PRO A 28 -51.92 -12.74 2.22
CA PRO A 28 -51.13 -13.72 1.49
C PRO A 28 -51.84 -15.07 1.58
N ASN A 29 -52.07 -15.69 0.42
CA ASN A 29 -52.63 -17.04 0.38
C ASN A 29 -51.67 -17.96 1.15
N HIS A 30 -52.09 -18.42 2.32
CA HIS A 30 -51.24 -19.18 3.24
C HIS A 30 -50.67 -20.43 2.56
N ASN A 31 -51.45 -21.04 1.66
CA ASN A 31 -51.03 -22.18 0.86
C ASN A 31 -49.91 -21.83 -0.13
N GLU A 32 -49.92 -20.63 -0.72
CA GLU A 32 -48.84 -20.19 -1.62
C GLU A 32 -47.55 -19.92 -0.84
N ILE A 33 -47.64 -19.29 0.34
CA ILE A 33 -46.47 -19.09 1.20
C ILE A 33 -45.84 -20.43 1.59
N GLU A 34 -46.66 -21.41 1.99
CA GLU A 34 -46.12 -22.72 2.35
C GLU A 34 -45.54 -23.46 1.13
N ASN A 35 -46.16 -23.33 -0.04
CA ASN A 35 -45.58 -23.87 -1.27
C ASN A 35 -44.22 -23.24 -1.59
N TYR A 36 -44.05 -21.93 -1.42
CA TYR A 36 -42.75 -21.27 -1.61
C TYR A 36 -41.71 -21.70 -0.58
N LYS A 37 -42.09 -21.88 0.69
CA LYS A 37 -41.19 -22.40 1.74
C LYS A 37 -40.72 -23.81 1.41
N ILE A 38 -41.63 -24.68 0.99
CA ILE A 38 -41.32 -26.03 0.54
C ILE A 38 -40.37 -26.00 -0.66
N ALA A 39 -40.64 -25.15 -1.65
CA ALA A 39 -39.78 -24.99 -2.82
C ALA A 39 -38.37 -24.49 -2.46
N ILE A 40 -38.26 -23.47 -1.60
CA ILE A 40 -36.97 -22.94 -1.11
C ILE A 40 -36.21 -24.02 -0.34
N HIS A 41 -36.90 -24.80 0.51
CA HIS A 41 -36.30 -25.91 1.23
C HIS A 41 -35.71 -26.94 0.27
N HIS A 42 -36.49 -27.41 -0.70
CA HIS A 42 -36.02 -28.35 -1.72
C HIS A 42 -34.84 -27.81 -2.53
N LEU A 43 -34.90 -26.56 -2.99
CA LEU A 43 -33.78 -25.93 -3.71
C LEU A 43 -32.52 -25.81 -2.86
N THR A 44 -32.68 -25.61 -1.55
CA THR A 44 -31.56 -25.54 -0.59
C THR A 44 -30.94 -26.93 -0.38
N GLU A 45 -31.76 -27.95 -0.20
CA GLU A 45 -31.32 -29.34 -0.07
C GLU A 45 -30.65 -29.86 -1.34
N GLU A 46 -31.22 -29.56 -2.51
CA GLU A 46 -30.64 -29.88 -3.81
C GLU A 46 -29.30 -29.19 -4.02
N ASN A 47 -29.19 -27.89 -3.70
CA ASN A 47 -27.91 -27.18 -3.73
C ASN A 47 -26.86 -27.83 -2.82
N HIS A 48 -27.28 -28.22 -1.61
CA HIS A 48 -26.39 -28.89 -0.66
C HIS A 48 -25.94 -30.26 -1.17
N PHE A 49 -26.85 -31.02 -1.78
CA PHE A 49 -26.55 -32.30 -2.38
C PHE A 49 -25.60 -32.17 -3.57
N LEU A 50 -25.85 -31.23 -4.49
CA LEU A 50 -24.98 -30.95 -5.62
C LEU A 50 -23.57 -30.53 -5.16
N ARG A 51 -23.48 -29.70 -4.10
CA ARG A 51 -22.19 -29.33 -3.48
C ARG A 51 -21.44 -30.51 -2.88
N LYS A 52 -22.15 -31.53 -2.39
CA LYS A 52 -21.55 -32.78 -1.88
C LYS A 52 -21.12 -33.73 -3.00
N GLN A 53 -21.80 -33.71 -4.14
CA GLN A 53 -21.47 -34.54 -5.30
C GLN A 53 -20.34 -33.97 -6.15
N LEU A 54 -20.12 -32.65 -6.11
CA LEU A 54 -18.95 -32.04 -6.72
C LEU A 54 -17.68 -32.53 -5.99
N PRO A 55 -16.73 -33.17 -6.69
CA PRO A 55 -15.47 -33.54 -6.07
C PRO A 55 -14.82 -32.27 -5.53
N HIS A 56 -14.44 -32.29 -4.24
CA HIS A 56 -14.00 -31.11 -3.48
C HIS A 56 -12.89 -30.30 -4.20
N ASN A 57 -12.10 -30.98 -5.04
CA ASN A 57 -11.03 -30.40 -5.83
C ASN A 57 -11.53 -29.54 -7.02
N GLN A 58 -12.63 -29.89 -7.69
CA GLN A 58 -13.05 -29.18 -8.91
C GLN A 58 -13.71 -27.81 -8.64
N VAL A 59 -14.42 -27.65 -7.52
CA VAL A 59 -15.02 -26.35 -7.13
C VAL A 59 -13.99 -25.43 -6.50
N SER A 60 -13.02 -26.00 -5.78
CA SER A 60 -11.92 -25.24 -5.18
C SER A 60 -11.04 -24.61 -6.25
N ASP A 61 -10.72 -25.35 -7.31
CA ASP A 61 -9.86 -24.87 -8.41
C ASP A 61 -10.54 -23.75 -9.22
N LEU A 62 -11.85 -23.84 -9.48
CA LEU A 62 -12.64 -22.83 -10.21
C LEU A 62 -12.81 -21.51 -9.45
N LEU A 63 -12.70 -21.52 -8.12
CA LEU A 63 -12.85 -20.35 -7.24
C LEU A 63 -11.53 -19.86 -6.65
N SER A 64 -10.42 -20.54 -6.95
CA SER A 64 -9.07 -20.13 -6.56
C SER A 64 -8.53 -19.08 -7.53
N LEU A 65 -7.88 -18.04 -7.00
CA LEU A 65 -7.16 -17.09 -7.85
C LEU A 65 -5.91 -17.78 -8.38
N ASN A 66 -5.67 -17.64 -9.67
CA ASN A 66 -4.39 -18.02 -10.25
C ASN A 66 -3.27 -17.08 -9.74
N LYS A 67 -2.01 -17.45 -9.98
CA LYS A 67 -0.84 -16.71 -9.47
C LYS A 67 -0.86 -15.22 -9.83
N GLU A 68 -1.23 -14.87 -11.06
CA GLU A 68 -1.24 -13.47 -11.52
C GLU A 68 -2.40 -12.69 -10.91
N GLN A 69 -3.59 -13.27 -10.84
CA GLN A 69 -4.74 -12.67 -10.16
C GLN A 69 -4.45 -12.42 -8.68
N LEU A 70 -3.73 -13.33 -8.03
CA LEU A 70 -3.33 -13.19 -6.64
C LEU A 70 -2.29 -12.07 -6.46
N LYS A 71 -1.32 -11.94 -7.37
CA LYS A 71 -0.39 -10.81 -7.39
C LYS A 71 -1.12 -9.49 -7.55
N ASP A 72 -2.09 -9.42 -8.46
CA ASP A 72 -2.86 -8.20 -8.70
C ASP A 72 -3.65 -7.77 -7.46
N GLU A 73 -4.32 -8.71 -6.79
CA GLU A 73 -5.03 -8.44 -5.54
C GLU A 73 -4.08 -7.92 -4.43
N VAL A 74 -2.95 -8.60 -4.21
CA VAL A 74 -1.95 -8.18 -3.21
C VAL A 74 -1.34 -6.82 -3.58
N PHE A 75 -1.07 -6.58 -4.86
CA PHE A 75 -0.58 -5.29 -5.36
C PHE A 75 -1.59 -4.17 -5.08
N GLN A 76 -2.87 -4.39 -5.40
CA GLN A 76 -3.94 -3.41 -5.14
C GLN A 76 -4.08 -3.10 -3.64
N MET A 77 -3.94 -4.09 -2.77
CA MET A 77 -3.92 -3.87 -1.32
C MET A 77 -2.77 -2.97 -0.88
N ILE A 78 -1.56 -3.24 -1.37
CA ILE A 78 -0.36 -2.45 -1.04
C ILE A 78 -0.50 -1.02 -1.59
N ASP A 79 -0.90 -0.88 -2.85
CA ASP A 79 -1.07 0.41 -3.52
C ASP A 79 -2.14 1.27 -2.84
N PHE A 80 -3.28 0.68 -2.48
CA PHE A 80 -4.32 1.35 -1.71
C PHE A 80 -3.78 1.87 -0.38
N LEU A 81 -3.12 1.04 0.41
CA LEU A 81 -2.55 1.45 1.70
C LEU A 81 -1.50 2.55 1.53
N MET A 82 -0.60 2.42 0.55
CA MET A 82 0.43 3.42 0.28
C MET A 82 -0.11 4.81 -0.06
N LYS A 83 -1.25 4.85 -0.76
CA LYS A 83 -1.89 6.10 -1.20
C LYS A 83 -2.78 6.72 -0.14
N ASN A 84 -3.37 5.91 0.75
CA ASN A 84 -4.51 6.35 1.56
C ASN A 84 -4.27 6.30 3.08
N LEU A 85 -3.26 5.58 3.57
CA LEU A 85 -3.12 5.29 5.01
C LEU A 85 -3.07 6.54 5.88
N ASN A 86 -2.44 7.62 5.40
CA ASN A 86 -2.29 8.86 6.15
C ASN A 86 -3.38 9.91 5.85
N TYR A 87 -4.28 9.61 4.90
CA TYR A 87 -5.30 10.57 4.43
C TYR A 87 -6.73 10.13 4.75
N LEU A 88 -6.99 8.83 4.86
CA LEU A 88 -8.32 8.31 5.15
C LEU A 88 -8.48 7.91 6.63
N PRO A 89 -9.69 8.07 7.20
CA PRO A 89 -10.03 7.50 8.49
C PRO A 89 -9.85 5.97 8.51
N LYS A 90 -9.53 5.42 9.68
CA LYS A 90 -9.29 3.97 9.85
C LYS A 90 -10.48 3.14 9.40
N GLU A 91 -11.70 3.63 9.62
CA GLU A 91 -12.96 2.97 9.24
C GLU A 91 -13.03 2.76 7.73
N GLN A 92 -12.60 3.74 6.94
CA GLN A 92 -12.57 3.65 5.48
C GLN A 92 -11.45 2.72 5.00
N ILE A 93 -10.29 2.77 5.65
CA ILE A 93 -9.20 1.82 5.39
C ILE A 93 -9.65 0.38 5.69
N PHE A 94 -10.41 0.16 6.76
CA PHE A 94 -10.98 -1.16 7.06
C PHE A 94 -12.11 -1.54 6.10
N ALA A 95 -12.91 -0.58 5.63
CA ALA A 95 -13.97 -0.83 4.67
C ALA A 95 -13.43 -1.35 3.32
N TYR A 96 -12.21 -0.94 2.92
CA TYR A 96 -11.54 -1.46 1.72
C TYR A 96 -11.43 -2.99 1.74
N ARG A 97 -11.31 -3.63 2.91
CA ARG A 97 -11.33 -5.09 3.07
C ARG A 97 -12.57 -5.76 2.45
N LYS A 98 -13.68 -5.03 2.34
CA LYS A 98 -14.93 -5.53 1.73
C LYS A 98 -14.82 -5.66 0.20
N THR A 99 -13.93 -4.89 -0.43
CA THR A 99 -13.70 -4.88 -1.89
C THR A 99 -12.88 -6.07 -2.37
N ILE A 100 -12.12 -6.72 -1.47
CA ILE A 100 -11.32 -7.92 -1.77
C ILE A 100 -12.24 -9.02 -2.33
N ARG A 101 -11.87 -9.54 -3.51
CA ARG A 101 -12.65 -10.53 -4.28
C ARG A 101 -13.15 -11.68 -3.42
N GLN A 102 -14.37 -12.12 -3.73
CA GLN A 102 -14.92 -13.35 -3.16
C GLN A 102 -14.26 -14.55 -3.84
N CYS A 103 -13.33 -15.18 -3.14
CA CYS A 103 -12.60 -16.38 -3.59
C CYS A 103 -12.35 -17.32 -2.39
N THR A 104 -11.90 -18.54 -2.67
CA THR A 104 -11.51 -19.50 -1.62
C THR A 104 -10.39 -18.96 -0.73
N GLN A 105 -9.46 -18.17 -1.28
CA GLN A 105 -8.36 -17.52 -0.54
C GLN A 105 -8.76 -16.21 0.17
N ARG A 106 -10.05 -15.86 0.22
CA ARG A 106 -10.51 -14.59 0.80
C ARG A 106 -10.12 -14.42 2.27
N SER A 107 -10.14 -15.50 3.05
CA SER A 107 -9.72 -15.48 4.46
C SER A 107 -8.23 -15.13 4.60
N ALA A 108 -7.38 -15.81 3.81
CA ALA A 108 -5.95 -15.56 3.69
C ALA A 108 -5.65 -14.12 3.28
N LEU A 109 -6.26 -13.65 2.20
CA LEU A 109 -6.09 -12.28 1.70
C LEU A 109 -6.50 -11.22 2.72
N LYS A 110 -7.61 -11.45 3.42
CA LYS A 110 -8.06 -10.57 4.50
C LYS A 110 -7.08 -10.52 5.67
N ARG A 111 -6.47 -11.65 6.03
CA ARG A 111 -5.42 -11.71 7.07
C ARG A 111 -4.17 -10.97 6.62
N ILE A 112 -3.73 -11.22 5.39
CA ILE A 112 -2.55 -10.57 4.79
C ILE A 112 -2.74 -9.06 4.71
N TYR A 113 -3.89 -8.59 4.27
CA TYR A 113 -4.23 -7.17 4.30
C TYR A 113 -4.01 -6.55 5.68
N PHE A 114 -4.49 -7.21 6.73
CA PHE A 114 -4.32 -6.75 8.10
C PHE A 114 -2.85 -6.74 8.54
N LEU A 115 -2.05 -7.73 8.14
CA LEU A 115 -0.61 -7.77 8.44
C LEU A 115 0.14 -6.63 7.75
N ILE A 116 -0.15 -6.38 6.47
CA ILE A 116 0.47 -5.27 5.71
C ILE A 116 0.09 -3.94 6.36
N PHE A 117 -1.18 -3.75 6.68
CA PHE A 117 -1.68 -2.57 7.39
C PHE A 117 -0.97 -2.36 8.73
N THR A 118 -0.91 -3.41 9.56
CA THR A 118 -0.23 -3.38 10.87
C THR A 118 1.25 -3.04 10.69
N ARG A 119 1.89 -3.61 9.66
CA ARG A 119 3.29 -3.31 9.36
C ARG A 119 3.47 -1.83 9.02
N TYR A 120 2.61 -1.23 8.21
CA TYR A 120 2.73 0.20 7.92
C TYR A 120 2.57 1.07 9.17
N LEU A 121 1.65 0.71 10.08
CA LEU A 121 1.50 1.43 11.35
C LEU A 121 2.74 1.33 12.26
N GLN A 122 3.45 0.20 12.21
CA GLN A 122 4.67 -0.01 13.00
C GLN A 122 5.94 0.55 12.33
N ALA A 123 5.95 0.63 11.00
CA ALA A 123 7.12 0.96 10.22
C ALA A 123 7.32 2.47 10.11
N GLU A 124 7.42 3.18 11.23
CA GLU A 124 7.75 4.61 11.19
C GLU A 124 9.13 4.84 10.54
N LYS A 125 9.21 5.82 9.64
CA LYS A 125 10.45 6.22 8.98
C LYS A 125 10.97 7.46 9.68
N THR A 126 12.05 7.32 10.44
CA THR A 126 12.63 8.48 11.12
C THR A 126 13.34 9.39 10.10
N LYS A 127 13.42 10.69 10.42
CA LYS A 127 14.19 11.65 9.61
C LYS A 127 15.62 11.19 9.38
N GLU A 128 16.27 10.59 10.39
CA GLU A 128 17.62 10.06 10.28
C GLU A 128 17.71 8.90 9.27
N GLU A 129 16.74 7.98 9.28
CA GLU A 129 16.68 6.90 8.28
C GLU A 129 16.52 7.45 6.86
N MET A 130 15.66 8.46 6.67
CA MET A 130 15.47 9.12 5.39
C MET A 130 16.75 9.81 4.92
N ILE A 131 17.44 10.56 5.79
CA ILE A 131 18.73 11.20 5.48
C ILE A 131 19.77 10.14 5.08
N LYS A 132 19.90 9.05 5.85
CA LYS A 132 20.80 7.94 5.53
C LYS A 132 20.47 7.31 4.17
N PHE A 133 19.18 7.18 3.85
CA PHE A 133 18.74 6.70 2.55
C PHE A 133 19.15 7.65 1.42
N ILE A 134 18.83 8.95 1.55
CA ILE A 134 19.17 10.00 0.57
C ILE A 134 20.66 10.00 0.26
N ILE A 135 21.52 10.05 1.29
CA ILE A 135 22.98 10.11 1.12
C ILE A 135 23.53 8.82 0.49
N ARG A 136 23.03 7.65 0.88
CA ARG A 136 23.44 6.38 0.22
C ARG A 136 23.06 6.39 -1.26
N LYS A 137 21.93 7.00 -1.63
CA LYS A 137 21.46 7.08 -3.00
C LYS A 137 22.25 8.09 -3.81
N SER A 138 22.51 9.28 -3.28
CA SER A 138 23.33 10.29 -3.95
C SER A 138 24.74 9.79 -4.24
N VAL A 139 25.38 9.10 -3.29
CA VAL A 139 26.71 8.54 -3.52
C VAL A 139 26.67 7.36 -4.49
N LYS A 140 25.63 6.52 -4.45
CA LYS A 140 25.48 5.44 -5.45
C LYS A 140 25.24 5.99 -6.86
N PHE A 141 24.52 7.10 -6.97
CA PHE A 141 24.26 7.79 -8.23
C PHE A 141 25.55 8.24 -8.92
N GLN A 142 26.58 8.58 -8.14
CA GLN A 142 27.91 8.93 -8.64
C GLN A 142 28.70 7.75 -9.23
N LYS A 143 28.21 6.50 -9.14
CA LYS A 143 28.94 5.26 -9.50
C LYS A 143 30.36 5.26 -8.89
N PRO A 144 30.51 4.95 -7.58
CA PRO A 144 31.78 5.14 -6.88
C PRO A 144 32.92 4.40 -7.60
N THR A 145 33.95 5.16 -7.96
CA THR A 145 35.14 4.71 -8.70
C THR A 145 36.08 3.85 -7.86
N SER A 146 35.87 3.75 -6.53
CA SER A 146 36.72 2.94 -5.64
C SER A 146 35.95 2.19 -4.55
N ASN A 147 36.46 1.03 -4.14
CA ASN A 147 35.90 0.21 -3.06
C ASN A 147 36.03 0.85 -1.67
N ILE A 148 36.95 1.82 -1.50
CA ILE A 148 37.19 2.55 -0.24
C ILE A 148 36.01 3.47 0.08
N GLN A 149 35.47 4.16 -0.93
CA GLN A 149 34.26 4.99 -0.77
C GLN A 149 33.06 4.14 -0.29
N LYS A 150 32.92 2.89 -0.78
CA LYS A 150 31.84 1.98 -0.34
C LYS A 150 31.89 1.64 1.15
N GLN A 151 33.09 1.50 1.75
CA GLN A 151 33.24 1.19 3.17
C GLN A 151 32.97 2.40 4.07
N GLN A 152 33.38 3.61 3.65
CA GLN A 152 33.12 4.84 4.39
C GLN A 152 31.62 5.20 4.39
N ILE A 153 30.89 4.96 3.30
CA ILE A 153 29.42 5.12 3.23
C ILE A 153 28.70 4.25 4.27
N LYS A 154 29.26 3.10 4.66
CA LYS A 154 28.64 2.25 5.70
C LYS A 154 28.71 2.86 7.09
N LYS A 155 29.74 3.66 7.39
CA LYS A 155 29.99 4.31 8.69
C LYS A 155 29.48 5.76 8.75
N MET A 156 28.44 6.07 7.98
CA MET A 156 27.86 7.41 7.79
C MET A 156 27.54 8.12 9.11
N ASN A 157 28.54 8.79 9.67
CA ASN A 157 28.43 9.63 10.87
C ASN A 157 28.26 11.09 10.44
N THR A 158 27.82 11.95 11.38
CA THR A 158 27.54 13.36 11.10
C THR A 158 28.74 14.10 10.53
N ALA A 159 29.95 13.80 11.02
CA ALA A 159 31.20 14.40 10.55
C ALA A 159 31.49 14.05 9.07
N PHE A 160 31.31 12.78 8.68
CA PHE A 160 31.47 12.33 7.29
C PHE A 160 30.47 13.03 6.38
N VAL A 161 29.20 13.14 6.80
CA VAL A 161 28.17 13.84 6.02
C VAL A 161 28.56 15.31 5.81
N GLN A 162 29.02 16.00 6.85
CA GLN A 162 29.48 17.38 6.73
C GLN A 162 30.67 17.49 5.76
N GLN A 163 31.69 16.64 5.90
CA GLN A 163 32.84 16.62 4.99
C GLN A 163 32.43 16.35 3.53
N LEU A 164 31.47 15.44 3.33
CA LEU A 164 30.95 15.09 2.02
C LEU A 164 30.33 16.32 1.34
N PHE A 165 29.51 17.08 2.06
CA PHE A 165 28.90 18.29 1.51
C PHE A 165 29.84 19.51 1.44
N LEU A 166 31.01 19.48 2.08
CA LEU A 166 32.05 20.51 1.87
C LEU A 166 32.79 20.35 0.55
N SER A 167 32.73 19.18 -0.09
CA SER A 167 33.36 18.94 -1.39
C SER A 167 32.57 19.63 -2.52
N PRO A 168 33.17 20.58 -3.27
CA PRO A 168 32.48 21.25 -4.39
C PRO A 168 32.04 20.27 -5.48
N GLN A 169 32.85 19.25 -5.73
CA GLN A 169 32.52 18.17 -6.67
C GLN A 169 31.26 17.43 -6.22
N TYR A 170 31.19 17.06 -4.94
CA TYR A 170 30.01 16.38 -4.41
C TYR A 170 28.77 17.29 -4.45
N GLN A 171 28.90 18.59 -4.15
CA GLN A 171 27.78 19.54 -4.23
C GLN A 171 27.18 19.61 -5.64
N GLN A 172 28.01 19.73 -6.69
CA GLN A 172 27.55 19.74 -8.08
C GLN A 172 26.84 18.42 -8.45
N HIS A 173 27.42 17.28 -8.05
CA HIS A 173 26.78 15.99 -8.27
C HIS A 173 25.47 15.83 -7.49
N TYR A 174 25.41 16.36 -6.26
CA TYR A 174 24.22 16.31 -5.44
C TYR A 174 23.08 17.10 -6.08
N GLN A 175 23.36 18.27 -6.67
CA GLN A 175 22.38 19.02 -7.46
C GLN A 175 21.82 18.19 -8.63
N ASN A 176 22.69 17.52 -9.39
CA ASN A 176 22.24 16.63 -10.47
C ASN A 176 21.38 15.47 -9.92
N PHE A 177 21.78 14.88 -8.79
CA PHE A 177 21.00 13.85 -8.11
C PHE A 177 19.62 14.34 -7.69
N LEU A 178 19.49 15.55 -7.13
CA LEU A 178 18.21 16.12 -6.69
C LEU A 178 17.19 16.19 -7.83
N SER A 179 17.63 16.56 -9.04
CA SER A 179 16.75 16.63 -10.21
C SER A 179 16.12 15.28 -10.59
N GLN A 180 16.74 14.16 -10.19
CA GLN A 180 16.28 12.80 -10.50
C GLN A 180 15.77 12.04 -9.26
N TYR A 181 15.91 12.62 -8.06
CA TYR A 181 15.74 11.88 -6.82
C TYR A 181 14.34 11.32 -6.64
N LEU A 182 13.30 12.10 -6.95
CA LEU A 182 11.92 11.65 -6.86
C LEU A 182 11.69 10.40 -7.72
N GLN A 183 12.11 10.44 -8.98
CA GLN A 183 11.95 9.30 -9.90
C GLN A 183 12.73 8.08 -9.40
N LEU A 184 13.98 8.26 -8.96
CA LEU A 184 14.79 7.18 -8.39
C LEU A 184 14.14 6.55 -7.15
N ALA A 185 13.53 7.35 -6.28
CA ALA A 185 12.83 6.88 -5.10
C ALA A 185 11.56 6.10 -5.47
N LEU A 186 10.79 6.58 -6.44
CA LEU A 186 9.59 5.91 -6.96
C LEU A 186 9.93 4.57 -7.62
N ASP A 187 10.96 4.51 -8.47
CA ASP A 187 11.37 3.29 -9.15
C ASP A 187 11.89 2.23 -8.16
N GLU A 188 12.69 2.64 -7.17
CA GLU A 188 13.10 1.73 -6.11
C GLU A 188 11.92 1.22 -5.31
N ASN A 189 10.93 2.07 -5.04
CA ASN A 189 9.74 1.65 -4.31
C ASN A 189 8.90 0.67 -5.13
N LYS A 190 8.74 0.91 -6.44
CA LYS A 190 8.10 -0.03 -7.36
C LYS A 190 8.76 -1.41 -7.33
N HIS A 191 10.09 -1.46 -7.32
CA HIS A 191 10.82 -2.72 -7.19
C HIS A 191 10.62 -3.40 -5.82
N LYS A 192 10.53 -2.63 -4.72
CA LYS A 192 10.19 -3.17 -3.40
C LYS A 192 8.80 -3.78 -3.40
N ILE A 193 7.81 -3.11 -3.98
CA ILE A 193 6.43 -3.60 -4.09
C ILE A 193 6.42 -4.92 -4.85
N GLN A 194 7.04 -5.00 -6.03
CA GLN A 194 7.11 -6.24 -6.82
C GLN A 194 7.70 -7.41 -6.02
N LYS A 195 8.81 -7.18 -5.32
CA LYS A 195 9.44 -8.22 -4.49
C LYS A 195 8.57 -8.64 -3.30
N TYR A 196 7.87 -7.69 -2.70
CA TYR A 196 7.00 -7.96 -1.56
C TYR A 196 5.72 -8.69 -1.97
N VAL A 197 5.12 -8.31 -3.10
CA VAL A 197 3.98 -9.02 -3.71
C VAL A 197 4.36 -10.47 -4.01
N ASN A 198 5.50 -10.69 -4.68
CA ASN A 198 5.96 -12.05 -4.98
C ASN A 198 6.17 -12.88 -3.70
N PHE A 199 6.81 -12.29 -2.69
CA PHE A 199 7.01 -12.93 -1.38
C PHE A 199 5.67 -13.36 -0.75
N ILE A 200 4.68 -12.47 -0.70
CA ILE A 200 3.35 -12.77 -0.16
C ILE A 200 2.66 -13.89 -0.97
N VAL A 201 2.69 -13.79 -2.30
CA VAL A 201 2.04 -14.76 -3.19
C VAL A 201 2.66 -16.15 -3.04
N GLU A 202 3.99 -16.24 -2.99
CA GLU A 202 4.70 -17.50 -2.74
C GLU A 202 4.33 -18.09 -1.38
N SER A 203 4.20 -17.26 -0.34
CA SER A 203 3.77 -17.72 0.98
C SER A 203 2.31 -18.20 1.00
N ILE A 204 1.41 -17.58 0.24
CA ILE A 204 0.02 -18.05 0.11
C ILE A 204 -0.02 -19.39 -0.63
N GLN A 205 0.71 -19.52 -1.74
CA GLN A 205 0.67 -20.71 -2.60
C GLN A 205 1.28 -21.95 -1.92
N ASN A 206 2.22 -21.76 -1.00
CA ASN A 206 2.86 -22.86 -0.29
C ASN A 206 2.08 -23.32 0.97
N ASP A 207 0.79 -22.97 1.10
CA ASP A 207 -0.11 -23.31 2.21
C ASP A 207 0.46 -23.05 3.62
N GLN A 208 1.40 -22.12 3.73
CA GLN A 208 2.02 -21.75 5.02
C GLN A 208 1.10 -20.92 5.93
N ILE A 209 -0.15 -20.70 5.53
CA ILE A 209 -1.05 -19.78 6.22
C ILE A 209 -1.64 -20.39 7.49
N ASP A 210 -1.93 -21.69 7.53
CA ASP A 210 -2.65 -22.29 8.66
C ASP A 210 -1.74 -23.06 9.65
N VAL A 211 -0.61 -23.64 9.21
CA VAL A 211 0.33 -24.38 10.09
C VAL A 211 1.54 -23.52 10.52
N ILE A 212 1.83 -22.43 9.79
CA ILE A 212 3.03 -21.59 9.97
C ILE A 212 2.63 -20.12 10.21
N PHE A 213 1.43 -19.89 10.76
CA PHE A 213 0.89 -18.53 10.90
C PHE A 213 1.80 -17.62 11.74
N THR A 214 2.42 -18.12 12.81
CA THR A 214 3.31 -17.31 13.66
C THR A 214 4.59 -16.90 12.95
N HIS A 215 5.19 -17.78 12.14
CA HIS A 215 6.43 -17.47 11.42
C HIS A 215 6.15 -16.59 10.21
N PHE A 216 5.10 -16.89 9.44
CA PHE A 216 4.69 -16.05 8.32
C PHE A 216 4.29 -14.64 8.79
N HIS A 217 3.57 -14.52 9.91
CA HIS A 217 3.28 -13.25 10.55
C HIS A 217 4.55 -12.46 10.84
N GLN A 218 5.54 -13.11 11.45
CA GLN A 218 6.82 -12.48 11.77
C GLN A 218 7.61 -12.10 10.50
N ASP A 219 7.57 -12.90 9.45
CA ASP A 219 8.28 -12.61 8.20
C ASP A 219 7.66 -11.42 7.44
N VAL A 220 6.33 -11.35 7.38
CA VAL A 220 5.60 -10.22 6.80
C VAL A 220 5.89 -8.93 7.57
N LEU A 221 5.90 -9.00 8.92
CA LEU A 221 6.21 -7.86 9.77
C LEU A 221 7.70 -7.49 9.75
N ASN A 222 8.64 -8.40 9.49
CA ASN A 222 10.07 -8.09 9.49
C ASN A 222 10.69 -8.01 8.10
N TYR A 223 9.86 -7.96 7.05
CA TYR A 223 10.35 -7.90 5.68
C TYR A 223 11.26 -6.67 5.49
N LYS A 224 12.56 -6.92 5.30
CA LYS A 224 13.61 -5.89 5.30
C LYS A 224 13.44 -4.83 4.22
N ARG A 225 12.78 -5.17 3.12
CA ARG A 225 12.62 -4.31 1.93
C ARG A 225 11.18 -3.84 1.77
N PHE A 226 10.52 -3.53 2.89
CA PHE A 226 9.13 -3.09 2.89
C PHE A 226 8.96 -1.79 2.07
N PRO A 227 7.91 -1.69 1.23
CA PRO A 227 7.61 -0.48 0.47
C PRO A 227 7.37 0.73 1.39
N TRP A 228 7.71 1.91 0.90
CA TRP A 228 7.48 3.17 1.58
C TRP A 228 6.11 3.74 1.20
N LEU A 229 5.44 4.39 2.15
CA LEU A 229 4.28 5.23 1.86
C LEU A 229 4.66 6.37 0.91
N ASN A 230 3.70 6.84 0.13
CA ASN A 230 3.92 7.97 -0.78
C ASN A 230 4.32 9.22 -0.01
N GLU A 231 3.72 9.46 1.16
CA GLU A 231 4.07 10.60 2.00
C GLU A 231 5.53 10.55 2.45
N TRP A 232 6.06 9.40 2.87
CA TRP A 232 7.47 9.27 3.25
C TRP A 232 8.42 9.56 2.09
N ILE A 233 8.03 9.20 0.87
CA ILE A 233 8.79 9.56 -0.33
C ILE A 233 8.80 11.08 -0.51
N GLN A 234 7.64 11.75 -0.41
CA GLN A 234 7.55 13.20 -0.52
C GLN A 234 8.34 13.92 0.58
N GLN A 235 8.20 13.48 1.83
CA GLN A 235 8.99 13.99 2.95
C GLN A 235 10.50 13.83 2.69
N SER A 236 10.93 12.69 2.16
CA SER A 236 12.34 12.48 1.83
C SER A 236 12.84 13.41 0.72
N VAL A 237 12.00 13.76 -0.26
CA VAL A 237 12.34 14.75 -1.30
C VAL A 237 12.56 16.12 -0.69
N GLN A 238 11.67 16.56 0.21
CA GLN A 238 11.85 17.82 0.93
C GLN A 238 13.14 17.82 1.76
N ILE A 239 13.38 16.75 2.52
CA ILE A 239 14.62 16.59 3.31
C ILE A 239 15.85 16.65 2.41
N ALA A 240 15.81 16.05 1.22
CA ALA A 240 16.93 16.08 0.29
C ALA A 240 17.24 17.50 -0.20
N GLN A 241 16.21 18.30 -0.47
CA GLN A 241 16.38 19.71 -0.81
C GLN A 241 16.97 20.50 0.38
N ASP A 242 16.45 20.31 1.58
CA ASP A 242 16.91 21.00 2.80
C ASP A 242 18.39 20.71 3.13
N LEU A 243 18.86 19.50 2.83
CA LEU A 243 20.26 19.11 3.03
C LEU A 243 21.22 19.95 2.18
N GLN A 244 20.81 20.40 1.00
CA GLN A 244 21.63 21.27 0.15
C GLN A 244 21.85 22.63 0.84
N PHE A 245 20.79 23.24 1.38
CA PHE A 245 20.84 24.59 1.97
C PHE A 245 21.56 24.64 3.33
N THR A 246 21.41 23.57 4.12
CA THR A 246 22.02 23.47 5.46
C THR A 246 23.54 23.31 5.38
N SER A 247 24.06 22.86 4.24
CA SER A 247 25.47 22.57 4.03
C SER A 247 26.27 23.73 3.45
N ASN A 248 25.62 24.87 3.19
CA ASN A 248 26.28 26.05 2.65
C ASN A 248 27.17 26.69 3.75
N PRO A 249 28.48 26.91 3.54
CA PRO A 249 29.41 27.39 4.58
C PRO A 249 28.95 28.68 5.28
N GLN A 250 28.30 29.59 4.55
CA GLN A 250 27.74 30.85 5.08
C GLN A 250 26.63 30.62 6.14
N ASN A 251 25.86 29.53 6.02
CA ASN A 251 24.79 29.20 6.99
C ASN A 251 25.34 28.49 8.26
N LEU A 252 26.49 27.83 8.15
CA LEU A 252 27.16 27.18 9.28
C LEU A 252 27.81 28.19 10.24
N GLU A 253 28.27 29.34 9.74
CA GLU A 253 28.77 30.44 10.57
C GLU A 253 27.65 31.12 11.37
N ASN A 254 26.45 31.26 10.78
CA ASN A 254 25.30 31.86 11.46
C ASN A 254 24.75 30.97 12.59
N LYS A 255 24.83 29.64 12.47
CA LYS A 255 24.40 28.71 13.54
C LYS A 255 25.34 28.65 14.74
N LYS A 256 26.61 29.04 14.62
CA LYS A 256 27.54 29.13 15.78
C LYS A 256 27.29 30.37 16.66
N LYS A 257 26.53 31.36 16.19
CA LYS A 257 26.23 32.60 16.92
C LYS A 257 24.93 32.57 17.72
N ILE A 258 24.09 31.54 17.55
CA ILE A 258 22.88 31.34 18.36
C ILE A 258 23.17 30.20 19.33
N LYS A 259 23.82 30.53 20.44
CA LYS A 259 23.82 29.69 21.63
C LYS A 259 22.78 30.27 22.59
N PHE A 260 21.87 29.40 23.04
CA PHE A 260 21.21 29.58 24.34
C PHE A 260 22.27 29.51 25.45
#